data_AF-A0A522DMB2-F1
#
_entry.id   AF-A0A522DMB2-F1
#
_cell.length_a   1.000
_cell.length_b   1.000
_cell.length_c   1.000
_cell.angle_alpha   90.00
_cell.angle_beta   90.00
_cell.angle_gamma   90.00
#
_symmetry.space_group_name_H-M   'P 1'
#
loop_
_entity.id
_entity.type
_entity.pdbx_description
1 polymer ?
#
loop_
_entity_poly.entity_id
_entity_poly.type
_entity_poly.pdbx_seq_one_letter_code
_entity_poly.pdbx_strand_id
1 'polypeptide(L)'
;MDGNGLPEKVVMDKSGANLAGLENINILLVLAGLLCLMVDICQVKYLNNLVEQDHRFIKKIIGPMMGFKAFHSAKATLDGIETAHMIRKGQLAGRTLPAYQQFINLAG
;
A
#
# COMPACT_ATOMS: atom_id res chain seq x y z
N MET A 1 15.52 -0.28 -3.65
CA MET A 1 14.74 -1.24 -2.84
C MET A 1 14.12 -0.38 -1.76
N ASP A 2 13.02 0.24 -2.11
CA ASP A 2 12.48 1.37 -1.36
C ASP A 2 11.36 0.81 -0.49
N GLY A 3 11.73 -0.17 0.33
CA GLY A 3 10.81 -0.80 1.25
C GLY A 3 10.49 0.21 2.35
N ASN A 4 9.21 0.61 2.44
CA ASN A 4 8.69 1.16 3.69
C ASN A 4 9.12 0.16 4.78
N GLY A 5 10.00 0.58 5.68
CA GLY A 5 10.54 -0.28 6.73
C GLY A 5 9.45 -0.84 7.64
N LEU A 6 9.84 -1.50 8.73
CA LEU A 6 8.85 -2.03 9.65
C LEU A 6 7.97 -0.88 10.20
N PRO A 7 6.65 -0.91 10.03
CA PRO A 7 5.77 0.15 10.49
C PRO A 7 5.62 0.09 12.01
N GLU A 8 5.56 1.25 12.65
CA GLU A 8 5.24 1.35 14.08
C GLU A 8 3.80 0.90 14.38
N LYS A 9 2.86 1.17 13.46
CA LYS A 9 1.44 0.90 13.61
C LYS A 9 0.83 0.34 12.33
N VAL A 10 0.01 -0.69 12.47
CA VAL A 10 -0.75 -1.29 11.38
C VAL A 10 -2.24 -1.21 11.68
N VAL A 11 -2.96 -0.54 10.79
CA VAL A 11 -4.42 -0.53 10.79
C VAL A 11 -4.91 -1.71 9.98
N MET A 12 -5.89 -2.43 10.50
CA MET A 12 -6.42 -3.62 9.86
C MET A 12 -7.91 -3.81 10.10
N ASP A 13 -8.53 -4.62 9.24
CA ASP A 13 -9.90 -5.06 9.39
C ASP A 13 -10.09 -5.98 10.61
N LYS A 14 -11.35 -6.31 10.93
CA LYS A 14 -11.68 -7.17 12.08
C LYS A 14 -11.50 -8.66 11.78
N SER A 15 -10.61 -9.01 10.86
CA SER A 15 -10.32 -10.39 10.50
C SER A 15 -9.47 -11.06 11.59
N GLY A 16 -9.94 -12.21 12.10
CA GLY A 16 -9.20 -12.98 13.10
C GLY A 16 -7.87 -13.54 12.59
N ALA A 17 -7.81 -13.94 11.31
CA ALA A 17 -6.59 -14.46 10.71
C ALA A 17 -5.49 -13.40 10.58
N ASN A 18 -5.87 -12.17 10.22
CA ASN A 18 -4.94 -11.06 10.13
C ASN A 18 -4.39 -10.70 11.51
N LEU A 19 -5.25 -10.71 12.55
CA LEU A 19 -4.86 -10.40 13.92
C LEU A 19 -3.84 -11.42 14.43
N ALA A 20 -4.15 -12.71 14.29
CA ALA A 20 -3.23 -13.78 14.67
C ALA A 20 -1.90 -13.70 13.90
N GLY A 21 -1.94 -13.32 12.62
CA GLY A 21 -0.73 -13.10 11.82
C GLY A 21 0.17 -12.00 12.40
N LEU A 22 -0.39 -10.83 12.73
CA LEU A 22 0.35 -9.72 13.31
C LEU A 22 0.82 -10.00 14.74
N GLU A 23 0.02 -10.70 15.55
CA GLU A 23 0.42 -11.16 16.88
C GLU A 23 1.60 -12.13 16.81
N ASN A 24 1.59 -13.06 15.85
CA ASN A 24 2.71 -13.97 15.62
C ASN A 24 3.99 -13.23 15.20
N ILE A 25 3.88 -12.19 14.38
CA ILE A 25 5.02 -11.33 14.03
C ILE A 25 5.58 -10.65 15.28
N ASN A 26 4.70 -10.08 16.12
CA ASN A 26 5.08 -9.46 17.38
C ASN A 26 5.76 -10.45 18.34
N ILE A 27 5.27 -11.69 18.43
CA ILE A 27 5.92 -12.77 19.19
C ILE A 27 7.32 -13.05 18.64
N LEU A 28 7.47 -13.18 17.33
CA LEU A 28 8.77 -13.42 16.70
C LEU A 28 9.76 -12.28 16.98
N LEU A 29 9.31 -11.02 16.94
CA LEU A 29 10.13 -9.85 17.28
C LEU A 29 10.61 -9.89 18.73
N VAL A 30 9.74 -10.27 19.66
CA VAL A 30 10.11 -10.45 21.08
C VAL A 30 11.13 -11.57 21.23
N LEU A 31 10.91 -12.73 20.59
CA LEU A 31 11.85 -13.87 20.63
C LEU A 31 13.22 -13.51 20.03
N ALA A 32 13.27 -12.62 19.04
CA ALA A 32 14.49 -12.10 18.46
C ALA A 32 15.19 -11.03 19.32
N GLY A 33 14.63 -10.66 20.49
CA GLY A 33 15.15 -9.59 21.35
C GLY A 33 14.89 -8.18 20.83
N LEU A 34 13.99 -8.02 19.85
CA LEU A 34 13.68 -6.77 19.17
C LEU A 34 12.39 -6.13 19.71
N LEU A 35 12.26 -6.02 21.04
CA LEU A 35 11.01 -5.55 21.67
C LEU A 35 10.64 -4.11 21.30
N CYS A 36 11.63 -3.27 20.96
CA CYS A 36 11.41 -1.89 20.52
C CYS A 36 10.79 -1.79 19.11
N LEU A 37 10.71 -2.91 18.37
CA LEU A 37 10.17 -2.96 17.01
C LEU A 37 8.75 -3.54 16.95
N MET A 38 8.11 -3.77 18.11
CA MET A 38 6.74 -4.29 18.11
C MET A 38 5.79 -3.34 17.38
N VAL A 39 4.88 -3.95 16.63
CA VAL A 39 3.91 -3.23 15.80
C VAL A 39 2.61 -3.06 16.58
N ASP A 40 2.13 -1.82 16.68
CA ASP A 40 0.83 -1.51 17.24
C ASP A 40 -0.29 -1.95 16.30
N ILE A 41 -1.16 -2.84 16.76
CA ILE A 41 -2.28 -3.37 15.99
C ILE A 41 -3.54 -2.53 16.25
N CYS A 42 -4.11 -1.92 15.19
CA CYS A 42 -5.25 -1.01 15.29
C CYS A 42 -6.46 -1.50 14.49
N GLN A 43 -7.60 -1.70 15.15
CA GLN A 43 -8.87 -2.08 14.52
C GLN A 43 -9.90 -0.94 14.58
N VAL A 44 -9.59 0.18 13.92
CA VAL A 44 -10.45 1.38 13.93
C VAL A 44 -11.32 1.43 12.68
N LYS A 45 -12.65 1.38 12.86
CA LYS A 45 -13.63 1.38 11.75
C LYS A 45 -13.42 2.53 10.77
N TYR A 46 -13.14 3.73 11.27
CA TYR A 46 -12.92 4.90 10.42
C TYR A 46 -11.69 4.74 9.50
N LEU A 47 -10.58 4.25 10.04
CA LEU A 47 -9.35 4.04 9.25
C LEU A 47 -9.53 2.91 8.24
N ASN A 48 -10.28 1.86 8.61
CA ASN A 48 -10.66 0.80 7.67
C ASN A 48 -11.51 1.34 6.51
N ASN A 49 -12.48 2.21 6.80
CA ASN A 49 -13.29 2.84 5.76
C ASN A 49 -12.45 3.66 4.78
N LEU A 50 -11.36 4.30 5.26
CA LEU A 50 -10.45 5.07 4.41
C LEU A 50 -9.67 4.17 3.44
N VAL A 51 -9.16 3.04 3.93
CA VAL A 51 -8.49 2.02 3.09
C VAL A 51 -9.48 1.41 2.08
N GLU A 52 -10.69 1.07 2.53
CA GLU A 52 -11.74 0.55 1.65
C GLU A 52 -12.16 1.55 0.57
N GLN A 53 -12.14 2.85 0.88
CA GLN A 53 -12.44 3.91 -0.06
C GLN A 53 -11.38 4.01 -1.16
N ASP A 54 -10.10 3.86 -0.83
CA ASP A 54 -9.02 3.85 -1.82
C ASP A 54 -9.19 2.71 -2.83
N HIS A 55 -9.50 1.51 -2.34
CA HIS A 55 -9.80 0.35 -3.20
C HIS A 55 -11.01 0.56 -4.10
N ARG A 56 -12.00 1.36 -3.68
CA ARG A 56 -13.23 1.61 -4.45
C ARG A 56 -12.93 2.27 -5.80
N PHE A 57 -11.94 3.15 -5.84
CA PHE A 57 -11.54 3.81 -7.09
C PHE A 57 -11.01 2.79 -8.11
N ILE A 58 -10.09 1.93 -7.67
CA ILE A 58 -9.48 0.90 -8.50
C ILE A 58 -10.55 -0.11 -8.97
N LYS A 59 -11.43 -0.56 -8.07
CA LYS A 59 -12.55 -1.46 -8.42
C LYS A 59 -13.51 -0.84 -9.43
N LYS A 60 -13.79 0.47 -9.33
CA LYS A 60 -14.66 1.19 -10.26
C LYS A 60 -14.09 1.24 -11.68
N ILE A 61 -12.77 1.38 -11.81
CA ILE A 61 -12.09 1.37 -13.12
C ILE A 61 -12.10 -0.03 -13.72
N ILE A 62 -11.77 -1.05 -12.91
CA ILE A 62 -11.57 -2.42 -13.38
C ILE A 62 -12.91 -3.16 -13.63
N GLY A 63 -13.96 -2.85 -12.86
CA GLY A 63 -15.25 -3.54 -12.93
C GLY A 63 -15.84 -3.62 -14.35
N PRO A 64 -15.95 -2.51 -15.10
CA PRO A 64 -16.43 -2.51 -16.48
C PRO A 64 -15.56 -3.32 -17.46
N MET A 65 -14.28 -3.53 -17.13
CA MET A 65 -13.34 -4.29 -17.96
C MET A 65 -13.37 -5.80 -17.65
N MET A 66 -14.25 -6.24 -16.75
CA MET A 66 -14.35 -7.64 -16.28
C MET A 66 -13.04 -8.16 -15.67
N GLY A 67 -12.30 -7.30 -14.97
CA GLY A 67 -11.04 -7.69 -14.36
C GLY A 67 -9.85 -7.69 -15.32
N PHE A 68 -8.70 -8.09 -14.80
CA PHE A 68 -7.50 -8.31 -15.61
C PHE A 68 -7.44 -9.77 -16.07
N LYS A 69 -7.10 -9.98 -17.34
CA LYS A 69 -6.96 -11.33 -17.94
C LYS A 69 -5.63 -12.01 -17.62
N ALA A 70 -4.65 -11.26 -17.12
CA ALA A 70 -3.32 -11.76 -16.76
C ALA A 70 -2.72 -10.97 -15.59
N PHE A 71 -1.98 -11.65 -14.71
CA PHE A 71 -1.32 -11.02 -13.56
C PHE A 71 -0.28 -9.98 -13.95
N HIS A 72 0.50 -10.23 -15.01
CA HIS A 72 1.49 -9.27 -15.47
C HIS A 72 0.84 -7.94 -15.87
N SER A 73 -0.27 -8.00 -16.60
CA SER A 73 -1.04 -6.81 -17.00
C SER A 73 -1.70 -6.10 -15.81
N ALA A 74 -2.20 -6.87 -14.83
CA ALA A 74 -2.73 -6.32 -13.59
C ALA A 74 -1.65 -5.53 -12.84
N LYS A 75 -0.48 -6.13 -12.66
CA LYS A 75 0.67 -5.51 -12.00
C LYS A 75 1.08 -4.23 -12.71
N ALA A 76 1.34 -4.27 -14.01
CA ALA A 76 1.74 -3.10 -14.78
C ALA A 76 0.71 -1.95 -14.69
N THR A 77 -0.58 -2.28 -14.68
CA THR A 77 -1.65 -1.28 -14.55
C THR A 77 -1.68 -0.67 -13.15
N LEU A 78 -1.59 -1.49 -12.10
CA LEU A 78 -1.56 -1.01 -10.72
C LEU A 78 -0.32 -0.17 -10.43
N ASP A 79 0.86 -0.60 -10.89
CA ASP A 79 2.12 0.14 -10.77
C ASP A 79 2.02 1.52 -11.47
N GLY A 80 1.37 1.57 -12.64
CA GLY A 80 1.11 2.83 -13.36
C GLY A 80 0.15 3.76 -12.62
N ILE A 81 -0.92 3.23 -12.03
CA ILE A 81 -1.86 3.98 -11.20
C ILE A 81 -1.15 4.54 -9.96
N GLU A 82 -0.36 3.71 -9.26
CA GLU A 82 0.42 4.13 -8.10
C GLU A 82 1.42 5.22 -8.46
N THR A 83 2.13 5.08 -9.57
CA THR A 83 3.09 6.08 -10.08
C THR A 83 2.41 7.42 -10.33
N ALA A 84 1.24 7.43 -10.98
CA ALA A 84 0.46 8.65 -11.20
C ALA A 84 0.00 9.28 -9.87
N HIS A 85 -0.38 8.48 -8.88
CA HIS A 85 -0.72 8.95 -7.55
C HIS A 85 0.48 9.57 -6.82
N MET A 86 1.66 8.96 -6.91
CA MET A 86 2.89 9.49 -6.30
C MET A 86 3.30 10.83 -6.91
N ILE A 87 3.22 10.98 -8.24
CA ILE A 87 3.45 12.25 -8.95
C ILE A 87 2.47 13.31 -8.45
N ARG A 88 1.16 12.98 -8.42
CA ARG A 88 0.11 13.93 -7.98
C ARG A 88 0.29 14.37 -6.53
N LYS A 89 0.78 13.49 -5.66
CA LYS A 89 1.07 13.78 -4.25
C LYS A 89 2.44 14.43 -4.02
N GLY A 90 3.27 14.56 -5.06
CA GLY A 90 4.64 15.06 -4.94
C GLY A 90 5.55 14.15 -4.11
N GLN A 91 5.31 12.84 -4.11
CA GLN A 91 6.09 11.88 -3.33
C GLN A 91 7.41 11.50 -4.02
N LEU A 92 7.57 11.82 -5.32
CA LEU A 92 8.78 11.56 -6.07
C LEU A 92 9.83 12.67 -5.91
N ALA A 93 11.09 12.30 -6.08
CA ALA A 93 12.18 13.26 -6.26
C ALA A 93 11.93 14.05 -7.55
N GLY A 94 11.98 15.38 -7.49
CA GLY A 94 11.67 16.25 -8.64
C GLY A 94 10.32 16.99 -8.57
N ARG A 95 9.84 17.32 -7.36
CA ARG A 95 8.62 18.13 -7.13
C ARG A 95 8.53 19.43 -7.95
N THR A 96 9.66 19.94 -8.40
CA THR A 96 9.79 21.17 -9.21
C THR A 96 9.53 20.95 -10.70
N LEU A 97 9.56 19.71 -11.17
CA LEU A 97 9.26 19.37 -12.56
C LEU A 97 7.74 19.23 -12.77
N PRO A 98 7.21 19.64 -13.94
CA PRO A 98 5.84 19.32 -14.31
C PRO A 98 5.54 17.82 -14.25
N ALA A 99 4.32 17.45 -13.88
CA ALA A 99 3.91 16.04 -13.70
C ALA A 99 4.20 15.15 -14.93
N TYR A 100 4.01 15.66 -16.14
CA TYR A 100 4.31 14.91 -17.36
C TYR A 100 5.81 14.61 -17.52
N GLN A 101 6.67 15.54 -17.10
CA GLN A 101 8.12 15.37 -17.18
C GLN A 101 8.61 14.36 -16.14
N GLN A 102 8.03 14.38 -14.94
CA GLN A 102 8.28 13.33 -13.93
C GLN A 102 7.88 11.95 -14.46
N PHE A 103 6.74 11.85 -15.15
CA PHE A 103 6.28 10.59 -15.75
C PHE A 103 7.23 10.09 -16.86
N ILE A 104 7.66 10.96 -17.78
CA ILE A 104 8.59 10.61 -18.85
C ILE A 104 9.91 10.07 -18.29
N ASN A 105 10.43 10.70 -17.23
CA ASN A 105 11.69 10.31 -16.62
C ASN A 105 11.64 8.91 -15.96
N LEU A 106 10.46 8.38 -15.66
CA LEU A 106 10.26 7.05 -15.09
C LEU A 106 10.05 5.96 -16.14
N ALA A 107 9.80 6.35 -17.39
CA ALA A 107 9.48 5.44 -18.48
C ALA A 107 10.71 4.97 -19.28
N GLY A 108 11.92 5.30 -18.81
CA GLY A 108 13.21 4.99 -19.44
C GLY A 108 13.86 3.71 -18.92
#